data_AF-A0A482D980-F1
#
_entry.id   AF-A0A482D980-F1
#
_cell.length_a   1.000
_cell.length_b   1.000
_cell.length_c   1.000
_cell.angle_alpha   90.00
_cell.angle_beta   90.00
_cell.angle_gamma   90.00
#
_symmetry.space_group_name_H-M   'P 1'
#
loop_
_entity.id
_entity.type
_entity.pdbx_description
1 polymer ?
#
loop_
_entity_poly.entity_id
_entity_poly.type
_entity_poly.pdbx_seq_one_letter_code
_entity_poly.pdbx_strand_id
1 'polypeptide(L)'
;MELLGIPIVPIIIIIWILLSNYTEEQKKEKEKISKKWDNITTGMSETEVIGKLGQPHRIWRAGAAEIWVYGSSDSNGQIRFLDGKIIAYERSS
;
A
#
# COMPACT_ATOMS: atom_id res chain seq x y z
N MET A 1 -39.82 -14.88 -6.79
CA MET A 1 -39.18 -14.80 -5.46
C MET A 1 -38.86 -13.33 -5.25
N GLU A 2 -39.52 -12.70 -4.28
CA GLU A 2 -39.52 -11.24 -4.07
C GLU A 2 -39.09 -10.93 -2.64
N LEU A 3 -38.33 -9.84 -2.46
CA LEU A 3 -37.93 -9.33 -1.15
C LEU A 3 -38.52 -7.92 -1.03
N LEU A 4 -39.40 -7.70 -0.05
CA LEU A 4 -40.10 -6.41 0.15
C LEU A 4 -40.88 -5.90 -1.09
N GLY A 5 -41.43 -6.80 -1.92
CA GLY A 5 -42.16 -6.44 -3.14
C GLY A 5 -41.29 -6.03 -4.32
N ILE A 6 -39.96 -6.19 -4.21
CA ILE A 6 -39.01 -5.95 -5.29
C ILE A 6 -38.51 -7.31 -5.80
N PRO A 7 -38.48 -7.54 -7.14
CA PRO A 7 -37.88 -8.75 -7.69
C PRO A 7 -36.41 -8.83 -7.27
N ILE A 8 -35.98 -10.01 -6.79
CA ILE A 8 -34.64 -10.20 -6.19
C ILE A 8 -33.51 -10.07 -7.22
N VAL A 9 -33.81 -10.36 -8.49
CA VAL A 9 -32.83 -10.38 -9.60
C VAL A 9 -32.07 -9.04 -9.77
N PRO A 10 -32.71 -7.87 -9.86
CA PRO A 10 -32.00 -6.59 -9.96
C PRO A 10 -31.14 -6.25 -8.74
N ILE A 11 -31.55 -6.67 -7.53
CA ILE A 11 -30.77 -6.42 -6.30
C ILE A 11 -29.42 -7.16 -6.36
N ILE A 12 -29.44 -8.41 -6.81
CA ILE A 12 -28.22 -9.22 -6.97
C ILE A 12 -27.28 -8.56 -7.97
N ILE A 13 -27.78 -8.10 -9.12
CA ILE A 13 -26.96 -7.45 -10.17
C ILE A 13 -26.26 -6.20 -9.64
N ILE A 14 -26.96 -5.35 -8.87
CA ILE A 14 -26.39 -4.12 -8.30
C ILE A 14 -25.25 -4.46 -7.31
N ILE A 15 -25.43 -5.48 -6.47
CA ILE A 15 -24.42 -5.93 -5.52
C ILE A 15 -23.15 -6.43 -6.25
N TRP A 16 -23.31 -7.20 -7.33
CA TRP A 16 -22.17 -7.68 -8.14
C TRP A 16 -21.41 -6.54 -8.82
N ILE A 17 -22.10 -5.52 -9.33
CA ILE A 17 -21.46 -4.34 -9.95
C ILE A 17 -20.65 -3.56 -8.91
N LEU A 18 -21.21 -3.33 -7.72
CA LEU A 18 -20.52 -2.63 -6.63
C LEU A 18 -19.27 -3.39 -6.15
N LEU A 19 -19.37 -4.71 -5.99
CA LEU A 19 -18.23 -5.57 -5.64
C LEU A 19 -17.13 -5.55 -6.71
N SER A 20 -17.52 -5.57 -7.99
CA SER A 20 -16.56 -5.58 -9.10
C SER A 20 -15.76 -4.28 -9.17
N ASN A 21 -16.44 -3.12 -9.10
CA ASN A 21 -15.79 -1.82 -9.12
C ASN A 21 -14.83 -1.63 -7.93
N TYR A 22 -15.26 -2.00 -6.72
CA TYR A 22 -14.41 -1.95 -5.53
C TYR A 22 -13.14 -2.81 -5.68
N THR A 23 -13.28 -3.99 -6.27
CA THR A 23 -12.16 -4.91 -6.48
C THR A 23 -11.16 -4.38 -7.53
N GLU A 24 -11.65 -3.73 -8.59
CA GLU A 24 -10.78 -3.10 -9.60
C GLU A 24 -10.02 -1.88 -9.08
N GLU A 25 -10.64 -1.05 -8.24
CA GLU A 25 -9.98 0.10 -7.62
C GLU A 25 -8.85 -0.33 -6.69
N GLN A 26 -9.12 -1.32 -5.83
CA GLN A 26 -8.11 -1.93 -4.96
C GLN A 26 -6.95 -2.53 -5.76
N LYS A 27 -7.24 -3.19 -6.89
CA LYS A 27 -6.20 -3.78 -7.76
C LYS A 27 -5.31 -2.71 -8.40
N LYS A 28 -5.90 -1.62 -8.90
CA LYS A 28 -5.14 -0.50 -9.50
C LYS A 28 -4.28 0.21 -8.46
N GLU A 29 -4.77 0.36 -7.23
CA GLU A 29 -4.01 0.94 -6.13
C GLU A 29 -2.81 0.05 -5.75
N LYS A 30 -3.04 -1.26 -5.59
CA LYS A 30 -1.99 -2.26 -5.35
C LYS A 30 -0.90 -2.26 -6.42
N GLU A 31 -1.27 -2.19 -7.70
CA GLU A 31 -0.30 -2.13 -8.80
C GLU A 31 0.52 -0.85 -8.79
N LYS A 32 -0.09 0.30 -8.49
CA LYS A 32 0.64 1.58 -8.37
C LYS A 32 1.64 1.55 -7.22
N ILE A 33 1.25 0.97 -6.09
CA ILE A 33 2.11 0.87 -4.91
C ILE A 33 3.26 -0.12 -5.16
N SER A 34 2.96 -1.26 -5.79
CA SER A 34 3.98 -2.24 -6.21
C SER A 34 5.08 -1.57 -7.04
N LYS A 35 4.70 -0.80 -8.05
CA LYS A 35 5.64 -0.10 -8.93
C LYS A 35 6.49 0.95 -8.18
N LYS A 36 5.98 1.53 -7.10
CA LYS A 36 6.78 2.49 -6.30
C LYS A 36 7.89 1.78 -5.52
N TRP A 37 7.62 0.61 -4.96
CA TRP A 37 8.61 -0.19 -4.24
C TRP A 37 9.69 -0.79 -5.14
N ASP A 38 9.36 -1.14 -6.39
CA ASP A 38 10.35 -1.63 -7.38
C ASP A 38 11.47 -0.61 -7.66
N ASN A 39 11.23 0.66 -7.35
CA ASN A 39 12.16 1.76 -7.55
C ASN A 39 12.97 2.12 -6.29
N ILE A 40 12.93 1.28 -5.24
CA ILE A 40 13.66 1.45 -3.99
C ILE A 40 14.88 0.55 -3.98
N THR A 41 16.04 1.12 -3.67
CA THR A 41 17.33 0.42 -3.68
C THR A 41 18.18 0.86 -2.50
N THR A 42 19.08 -0.02 -2.06
CA THR A 42 20.07 0.32 -1.03
C THR A 42 20.93 1.50 -1.46
N GLY A 43 21.30 2.36 -0.51
CA GLY A 43 22.10 3.56 -0.74
C GLY A 43 21.31 4.83 -1.05
N MET A 44 20.00 4.73 -1.35
CA MET A 44 19.15 5.91 -1.50
C MET A 44 19.07 6.71 -0.21
N SER A 45 18.99 8.03 -0.35
CA SER A 45 18.76 8.95 0.75
C SER A 45 17.30 8.95 1.21
N GLU A 46 17.07 9.40 2.44
CA GLU A 46 15.72 9.62 2.99
C GLU A 46 14.85 10.50 2.07
N THR A 47 15.42 11.56 1.48
CA THR A 47 14.68 12.47 0.59
C THR A 47 14.23 11.78 -0.70
N GLU A 48 15.08 10.94 -1.29
CA GLU A 48 14.72 10.15 -2.48
C GLU A 48 13.60 9.15 -2.16
N VAL A 49 13.63 8.56 -0.96
CA VAL A 49 12.58 7.64 -0.49
C VAL A 49 11.26 8.37 -0.32
N ILE A 50 11.25 9.54 0.35
CA ILE A 50 10.04 10.36 0.49
C ILE A 50 9.49 10.76 -0.88
N GLY A 51 10.35 11.11 -1.83
CA GLY A 51 9.92 11.46 -3.19
C GLY A 51 9.22 10.31 -3.93
N LYS A 52 9.56 9.06 -3.62
CA LYS A 52 9.02 7.85 -4.29
C LYS A 52 7.81 7.25 -3.55
N LEU A 53 7.95 7.01 -2.25
CA LEU A 53 6.94 6.34 -1.42
C LEU A 53 6.04 7.30 -0.66
N GLY A 54 6.43 8.56 -0.52
CA GLY A 54 5.77 9.52 0.36
C GLY A 54 6.26 9.42 1.79
N GLN A 55 5.52 10.04 2.70
CA GLN A 55 5.83 10.06 4.13
C GLN A 55 5.56 8.68 4.76
N PRO A 56 6.44 8.18 5.63
CA PRO A 56 6.19 6.95 6.36
C PRO A 56 5.03 7.14 7.35
N HIS A 57 4.32 6.06 7.64
CA HIS A 57 3.25 6.08 8.64
C HIS A 57 3.82 6.17 10.05
N ARG A 58 4.95 5.50 10.30
CA ARG A 58 5.65 5.52 11.58
C ARG A 58 7.16 5.50 11.36
N ILE A 59 7.87 6.24 12.20
CA ILE A 59 9.33 6.24 12.29
C ILE A 59 9.71 5.81 13.71
N TRP A 60 10.68 4.91 13.82
CA TRP A 60 11.29 4.53 15.10
C TRP A 60 12.80 4.31 14.93
N ARG A 61 13.55 4.42 16.03
CA ARG A 61 15.02 4.28 16.03
C ARG A 61 15.45 3.02 16.79
N ALA A 62 16.37 2.29 16.20
CA ALA A 62 16.99 1.10 16.77
C ALA A 62 18.51 1.30 16.82
N GLY A 63 18.99 1.89 17.93
CA GLY A 63 20.38 2.31 18.04
C GLY A 63 20.72 3.45 17.07
N ALA A 64 21.76 3.26 16.26
CA ALA A 64 22.15 4.21 15.21
C ALA A 64 21.30 4.11 13.93
N ALA A 65 20.47 3.07 13.81
CA ALA A 65 19.62 2.89 12.65
C ALA A 65 18.24 3.53 12.86
N GLU A 66 17.71 4.13 11.80
CA GLU A 66 16.34 4.64 11.74
C GLU A 66 15.51 3.71 10.87
N ILE A 67 14.30 3.38 11.30
CA ILE A 67 13.44 2.44 10.59
C ILE A 67 12.11 3.13 10.31
N TRP A 68 11.71 3.10 9.05
CA TRP A 68 10.49 3.71 8.55
C TRP A 68 9.51 2.62 8.19
N VAL A 69 8.31 2.72 8.72
CA VAL A 69 7.22 1.77 8.49
C VAL A 69 6.16 2.47 7.65
N TYR A 70 5.86 1.87 6.51
CA TYR A 70 4.80 2.28 5.61
C TYR A 70 3.62 1.32 5.78
N GLY A 71 2.39 1.84 5.95
CA GLY A 71 1.20 0.98 5.97
C GLY A 71 -0.13 1.60 6.44
N SER A 72 -1.21 1.12 5.80
CA SER A 72 -2.42 0.59 6.48
C SER A 72 -3.15 -0.50 5.67
N SER A 73 -2.89 -0.69 4.37
CA SER A 73 -3.45 -1.84 3.63
C SER A 73 -2.62 -2.35 2.45
N ASP A 74 -1.99 -1.49 1.62
CA ASP A 74 -1.31 -1.96 0.39
C ASP A 74 0.13 -1.45 0.18
N SER A 75 0.60 -0.54 1.03
CA SER A 75 2.00 -0.02 1.07
C SER A 75 2.81 -0.59 2.21
N ASN A 76 2.47 -1.81 2.64
CA ASN A 76 3.11 -2.42 3.79
C ASN A 76 4.57 -2.73 3.49
N GLY A 77 5.45 -2.14 4.28
CA GLY A 77 6.88 -2.37 4.15
C GLY A 77 7.66 -1.54 5.15
N GLN A 78 8.91 -1.93 5.32
CA GLN A 78 9.83 -1.27 6.22
C GLN A 78 11.14 -0.96 5.51
N ILE A 79 11.68 0.21 5.77
CA ILE A 79 12.98 0.64 5.26
C ILE A 79 13.85 0.94 6.48
N ARG A 80 15.08 0.42 6.47
CA ARG A 80 16.09 0.73 7.47
C ARG A 80 17.15 1.65 6.87
N PHE A 81 17.43 2.71 7.60
CA PHE A 81 18.44 3.70 7.29
C PHE A 81 19.59 3.60 8.29
N LEU A 82 20.80 3.84 7.80
CA LEU A 82 21.98 4.10 8.60
C LEU A 82 22.76 5.22 7.90
N ASP A 83 23.15 6.24 8.66
CA ASP A 83 23.84 7.42 8.12
C ASP A 83 23.06 8.07 6.95
N GLY A 84 21.73 8.18 7.11
CA GLY A 84 20.82 8.79 6.13
C GLY A 84 20.59 7.99 4.84
N LYS A 85 21.09 6.75 4.75
CA LYS A 85 20.99 5.90 3.55
C LYS A 85 20.32 4.56 3.82
N ILE A 86 19.56 4.05 2.85
CA ILE A 86 18.96 2.71 2.96
C ILE A 86 20.05 1.64 3.06
N ILE A 87 20.00 0.86 4.12
CA ILE A 87 20.82 -0.34 4.29
C ILE A 87 20.03 -1.63 4.07
N ALA A 88 18.72 -1.60 4.27
CA ALA A 88 17.84 -2.74 4.07
C ALA A 88 16.40 -2.25 3.88
N TYR A 89 15.61 -3.01 3.14
CA TYR A 89 14.18 -2.80 3.06
C TYR A 89 13.46 -4.14 2.88
N GLU A 90 12.22 -4.19 3.35
CA GLU A 90 11.34 -5.34 3.21
C GLU A 90 9.98 -4.84 2.77
N ARG A 91 9.45 -5.48 1.74
CA ARG A 91 8.09 -5.25 1.27
C ARG A 91 7.22 -6.37 1.80
N SER A 92 6.10 -6.06 2.43
CA SER A 92 5.10 -7.06 2.74
C SER A 92 4.40 -7.44 1.44
N SER A 93 4.47 -8.73 1.10
CA SER A 93 3.81 -9.36 -0.04
C SER A 93 2.28 -9.31 0.05
#